data_AF-A0A7S0A3J0-F1
#
_entry.id   AF-A0A7S0A3J0-F1
#
_cell.length_a   1.000
_cell.length_b   1.000
_cell.length_c   1.000
_cell.angle_alpha   90.00
_cell.angle_beta   90.00
_cell.angle_gamma   90.00
#
_symmetry.space_group_name_H-M   'P 1'
#
loop_
_entity.id
_entity.type
_entity.pdbx_description
1 polymer ?
#
loop_
_entity_poly.entity_id
_entity_poly.type
_entity_poly.pdbx_seq_one_letter_code
_entity_poly.pdbx_strand_id
1 'polypeptide(L)'
;SSSSSFEALLPPPPWPGPLPPPGPVTPCALPGMAPRVLVVNPSGEETLGIVGNVLRESCAAVDEVATQEAVSLLVAGEPSPSVRVVPVLPQGASDHDCLVILGSPLGVLTESSGCGKSSRSPTSDDPQTPAGLVAQIEVLIRAFHKVEKPVLGICLGAQLVARSFGGKVFKLPSDPEHTAMPVKLTSQDPPPLGVEFGWHPQEFLPEAETDPVVGPALREWQSGLLSGSPGSCSPPPPKFAQWHSDTFSFPKGAVQLSSRPTCPAQAFRMGRRTYAFQYHIEVDEEMSRDWVNSYLEGDDSYTERDNWEPVSSQNDRQAMKAQMDEVIAEGSVQRADRFTRSLVCGLLAEAVAARQEEGERWAERRKRAVAATAALVALAAAALAARRWRQ
;
A
#
# COMPACT_ATOMS: atom_id res chain seq x y z
N SER A 1 -64.80 38.34 14.71
CA SER A 1 -64.54 37.01 15.28
C SER A 1 -64.31 36.05 14.14
N SER A 2 -63.14 35.45 14.12
CA SER A 2 -62.57 34.57 13.10
C SER A 2 -63.36 33.28 12.89
N SER A 3 -63.67 32.95 11.65
CA SER A 3 -64.00 31.58 11.22
C SER A 3 -62.94 31.11 10.22
N SER A 4 -62.14 30.15 10.68
CA SER A 4 -61.07 29.46 9.97
C SER A 4 -61.61 28.56 8.87
N SER A 5 -61.17 28.77 7.63
CA SER A 5 -61.28 27.79 6.55
C SER A 5 -59.91 27.12 6.40
N PHE A 6 -59.85 25.83 6.71
CA PHE A 6 -58.67 24.99 6.59
C PHE A 6 -58.55 24.56 5.12
N GLU A 7 -57.62 25.16 4.37
CA GLU A 7 -57.22 24.65 3.06
C GLU A 7 -56.35 23.42 3.26
N ALA A 8 -56.78 22.29 2.69
CA ALA A 8 -56.09 21.01 2.78
C ALA A 8 -54.76 21.07 2.01
N LEU A 9 -53.65 21.10 2.75
CA LEU A 9 -52.31 20.88 2.19
C LEU A 9 -52.21 19.43 1.70
N LEU A 10 -51.88 19.27 0.41
CA LEU A 10 -51.52 17.98 -0.17
C LEU A 10 -50.32 17.37 0.57
N PRO A 11 -50.28 16.05 0.78
CA PRO A 11 -49.13 15.41 1.40
C PRO A 11 -47.86 15.63 0.55
N PRO A 12 -46.67 15.78 1.17
CA PRO A 12 -45.43 15.88 0.44
C PRO A 12 -45.21 14.62 -0.43
N PRO A 13 -44.55 14.74 -1.58
CA PRO A 13 -44.24 13.59 -2.41
C PRO A 13 -43.42 12.57 -1.60
N PRO A 14 -43.63 11.25 -1.81
CA PRO A 14 -42.87 10.23 -1.11
C PRO A 14 -41.38 10.43 -1.38
N TRP A 15 -40.60 10.33 -0.31
CA TRP A 15 -39.14 10.36 -0.34
C TRP A 15 -38.64 9.39 -1.42
N PRO A 16 -37.71 9.80 -2.32
CA PRO A 16 -37.11 8.84 -3.23
C PRO A 16 -36.44 7.79 -2.35
N GLY A 17 -36.84 6.53 -2.50
CA GLY A 17 -36.28 5.42 -1.73
C GLY A 17 -34.74 5.40 -1.83
N PRO A 18 -34.07 4.65 -0.95
CA PRO A 18 -32.61 4.53 -1.01
C PRO A 18 -32.19 4.17 -2.43
N LEU A 19 -31.23 4.94 -2.96
CA LEU A 19 -30.61 4.64 -4.25
C LEU A 19 -30.18 3.17 -4.23
N PRO A 20 -30.41 2.41 -5.33
CA PRO A 20 -29.91 1.04 -5.40
C PRO A 20 -28.41 1.04 -5.10
N PRO A 21 -27.89 0.02 -4.41
CA PRO A 21 -26.46 -0.07 -4.14
C PRO A 21 -25.70 0.06 -5.46
N PRO A 22 -24.58 0.80 -5.50
CA PRO A 22 -23.76 0.83 -6.70
C PRO A 22 -23.42 -0.62 -7.05
N GLY A 23 -23.71 -1.01 -8.29
CA GLY A 23 -23.31 -2.32 -8.80
C GLY A 23 -21.79 -2.49 -8.71
N PRO A 24 -21.26 -3.71 -8.91
CA PRO A 24 -19.82 -3.95 -8.92
C PRO A 24 -19.16 -2.92 -9.86
N VAL A 25 -18.23 -2.15 -9.31
CA VAL A 25 -17.50 -1.11 -10.05
C VAL A 25 -16.57 -1.83 -11.01
N THR A 26 -17.04 -2.10 -12.23
CA THR A 26 -16.16 -2.50 -13.32
C THR A 26 -15.27 -1.28 -13.65
N PRO A 27 -13.93 -1.39 -13.64
CA PRO A 27 -13.08 -0.27 -14.02
C PRO A 27 -13.38 0.07 -15.47
N CYS A 28 -13.85 1.29 -15.68
CA CYS A 28 -14.18 1.84 -16.98
C CYS A 28 -12.89 2.01 -17.81
N ALA A 29 -12.49 0.99 -18.56
CA ALA A 29 -11.35 1.09 -19.47
C ALA A 29 -11.80 1.74 -20.80
N LEU A 30 -11.81 3.08 -20.85
CA LEU A 30 -11.76 3.78 -22.12
C LEU A 30 -10.34 3.60 -22.73
N PRO A 31 -10.19 3.26 -24.02
CA PRO A 31 -8.89 3.13 -24.68
C PRO A 31 -8.07 4.43 -24.53
N GLY A 32 -6.84 4.33 -24.00
CA GLY A 32 -5.96 5.48 -23.73
C GLY A 32 -6.01 6.05 -22.29
N MET A 33 -6.86 5.49 -21.42
CA MET A 33 -7.01 5.95 -20.02
C MET A 33 -6.46 4.98 -18.97
N ALA A 34 -5.90 3.84 -19.36
CA ALA A 34 -5.32 2.88 -18.42
C ALA A 34 -4.25 3.55 -17.52
N PRO A 35 -4.34 3.40 -16.18
CA PRO A 35 -3.28 3.84 -15.28
C PRO A 35 -1.98 3.09 -15.55
N ARG A 36 -0.85 3.79 -15.49
CA ARG A 36 0.49 3.20 -15.49
C ARG A 36 0.95 3.08 -14.05
N VAL A 37 1.30 1.87 -13.63
CA VAL A 37 1.67 1.57 -12.24
C VAL A 37 3.11 1.12 -12.21
N LEU A 38 3.94 1.82 -11.44
CA LEU A 38 5.29 1.37 -11.11
C LEU A 38 5.19 0.49 -9.87
N VAL A 39 5.58 -0.77 -9.99
CA VAL A 39 5.71 -1.68 -8.84
C VAL A 39 7.20 -1.83 -8.55
N VAL A 40 7.61 -1.43 -7.34
CA VAL A 40 8.93 -1.77 -6.83
C VAL A 40 8.78 -3.04 -5.99
N ASN A 41 9.40 -4.11 -6.46
CA ASN A 41 9.54 -5.39 -5.77
C ASN A 41 11.00 -5.46 -5.29
N PRO A 42 11.29 -5.05 -4.04
CA PRO A 42 12.67 -4.79 -3.62
C PRO A 42 13.57 -6.02 -3.79
N SER A 43 13.13 -7.21 -3.39
CA SER A 43 13.84 -8.48 -3.55
C SER A 43 13.65 -9.11 -4.93
N GLY A 44 12.52 -8.87 -5.61
CA GLY A 44 12.12 -9.57 -6.82
C GLY A 44 11.48 -10.95 -6.57
N GLU A 45 11.37 -11.36 -5.30
CA GLU A 45 10.76 -12.63 -4.86
C GLU A 45 9.32 -12.46 -4.38
N GLU A 46 8.91 -11.24 -4.00
CA GLU A 46 7.55 -11.01 -3.53
C GLU A 46 6.54 -11.17 -4.66
N THR A 47 5.34 -11.64 -4.33
CA THR A 47 4.25 -11.79 -5.29
C THR A 47 3.20 -10.72 -5.06
N LEU A 48 2.67 -10.13 -6.14
CA LEU A 48 1.64 -9.09 -6.08
C LEU A 48 0.27 -9.59 -5.60
N GLY A 49 0.03 -10.90 -5.56
CA GLY A 49 -1.20 -11.55 -5.09
C GLY A 49 -2.48 -10.86 -5.57
N ILE A 50 -3.36 -10.53 -4.63
CA ILE A 50 -4.64 -9.84 -4.87
C ILE A 50 -4.41 -8.50 -5.57
N VAL A 51 -3.38 -7.74 -5.20
CA VAL A 51 -3.05 -6.45 -5.85
C VAL A 51 -2.78 -6.66 -7.33
N GLY A 52 -1.97 -7.66 -7.68
CA GLY A 52 -1.65 -8.01 -9.07
C GLY A 52 -2.87 -8.43 -9.88
N ASN A 53 -3.79 -9.17 -9.26
CA ASN A 53 -5.05 -9.55 -9.89
C ASN A 53 -5.90 -8.32 -10.24
N VAL A 54 -6.04 -7.37 -9.32
CA VAL A 54 -6.81 -6.13 -9.56
C VAL A 54 -6.16 -5.27 -10.65
N LEU A 55 -4.83 -5.13 -10.62
CA LEU A 55 -4.09 -4.37 -11.64
C LEU A 55 -4.33 -4.93 -13.04
N ARG A 56 -4.27 -6.27 -13.18
CA ARG A 56 -4.53 -6.97 -14.44
C ARG A 56 -5.98 -6.80 -14.90
N GLU A 57 -6.95 -7.01 -14.01
CA GLU A 57 -8.37 -6.88 -14.31
C GLU A 57 -8.78 -5.43 -14.65
N SER A 58 -8.07 -4.45 -14.10
CA SER A 58 -8.25 -3.03 -14.41
C SER A 58 -7.54 -2.58 -15.70
N CYS A 59 -6.91 -3.52 -16.42
CA CYS A 59 -6.07 -3.25 -17.59
C CYS A 59 -4.96 -2.22 -17.31
N ALA A 60 -4.47 -2.13 -16.08
CA ALA A 60 -3.39 -1.22 -15.73
C ALA A 60 -2.09 -1.68 -16.41
N ALA A 61 -1.33 -0.72 -16.93
CA ALA A 61 0.00 -1.01 -17.47
C ALA A 61 0.99 -1.07 -16.30
N VAL A 62 1.50 -2.26 -16.00
CA VAL A 62 2.38 -2.49 -14.83
C VAL A 62 3.83 -2.58 -15.29
N ASP A 63 4.67 -1.70 -14.73
CA ASP A 63 6.11 -1.81 -14.79
C ASP A 63 6.61 -2.33 -13.43
N GLU A 64 6.81 -3.65 -13.31
CA GLU A 64 7.38 -4.27 -12.11
C GLU A 64 8.91 -4.29 -12.22
N VAL A 65 9.60 -3.74 -11.20
CA VAL A 65 11.05 -3.58 -11.20
C VAL A 65 11.68 -3.99 -9.88
N ALA A 66 12.89 -4.56 -9.99
CA ALA A 66 13.83 -4.81 -8.91
C ALA A 66 15.23 -4.33 -9.34
N THR A 67 16.14 -4.11 -8.40
CA THR A 67 17.55 -3.84 -8.72
C THR A 67 18.38 -5.11 -8.77
N GLN A 68 19.40 -5.15 -9.62
CA GLN A 68 20.29 -6.32 -9.74
C GLN A 68 20.90 -6.73 -8.40
N GLU A 69 21.35 -5.76 -7.60
CA GLU A 69 21.92 -6.03 -6.29
C GLU A 69 20.93 -6.77 -5.39
N ALA A 70 19.69 -6.30 -5.33
CA ALA A 70 18.69 -6.87 -4.44
C ALA A 70 18.29 -8.29 -4.82
N VAL A 71 18.21 -8.59 -6.12
CA VAL A 71 18.07 -9.97 -6.61
C VAL A 71 19.30 -10.81 -6.24
N SER A 72 20.50 -10.23 -6.31
CA SER A 72 21.76 -10.95 -6.05
C SER A 72 22.02 -11.21 -4.55
N LEU A 73 21.33 -10.49 -3.66
CA LEU A 73 21.40 -10.70 -2.20
C LEU A 73 20.58 -11.89 -1.73
N LEU A 74 19.73 -12.46 -2.59
CA LEU A 74 18.93 -13.64 -2.26
C LEU A 74 19.69 -14.86 -2.76
N VAL A 75 20.12 -15.67 -1.80
CA VAL A 75 20.89 -16.88 -2.07
C VAL A 75 19.92 -17.96 -2.54
N ALA A 76 19.77 -18.10 -3.86
CA ALA A 76 19.29 -19.28 -4.62
C ALA A 76 18.01 -19.14 -5.49
N GLY A 77 17.36 -17.97 -5.54
CA GLY A 77 16.18 -17.75 -6.40
C GLY A 77 16.49 -16.99 -7.69
N GLU A 78 16.02 -17.48 -8.84
CA GLU A 78 15.88 -16.63 -10.04
C GLU A 78 14.71 -15.66 -9.79
N PRO A 79 14.83 -14.37 -10.15
CA PRO A 79 13.75 -13.41 -9.96
C PRO A 79 12.50 -13.85 -10.73
N SER A 80 11.32 -13.46 -10.25
CA SER A 80 10.08 -13.72 -10.98
C SER A 80 10.20 -13.24 -12.44
N PRO A 81 9.77 -14.02 -13.44
CA PRO A 81 9.88 -13.65 -14.85
C PRO A 81 9.06 -12.38 -15.19
N SER A 82 8.15 -11.94 -14.32
CA SER A 82 7.43 -10.68 -14.46
C SER A 82 8.26 -9.45 -14.05
N VAL A 83 9.28 -9.64 -13.22
CA VAL A 83 10.10 -8.56 -12.65
C VAL A 83 11.19 -8.19 -13.63
N ARG A 84 11.19 -6.94 -14.07
CA ARG A 84 12.30 -6.40 -14.86
C ARG A 84 13.41 -5.91 -13.93
N VAL A 85 14.55 -6.58 -13.99
CA VAL A 85 15.75 -6.14 -13.28
C VAL A 85 16.35 -4.91 -13.97
N VAL A 86 16.48 -3.82 -13.22
CA VAL A 86 17.06 -2.56 -13.69
C VAL A 86 18.32 -2.23 -12.89
N PRO A 87 19.30 -1.52 -13.48
CA PRO A 87 20.42 -1.03 -12.70
C PRO A 87 19.94 0.02 -11.69
N VAL A 88 19.18 1.02 -12.12
CA VAL A 88 18.73 2.12 -11.24
C VAL A 88 17.22 2.28 -11.38
N LEU A 89 16.55 2.55 -10.28
CA LEU A 89 15.12 2.86 -10.29
C LEU A 89 14.86 4.19 -11.02
N PRO A 90 13.65 4.40 -11.57
CA PRO A 90 13.26 5.70 -12.15
C PRO A 90 13.49 6.84 -11.14
N GLN A 91 13.93 8.02 -11.61
CA GLN A 91 14.25 9.15 -10.72
C GLN A 91 13.07 10.08 -10.44
N GLY A 92 11.86 9.76 -10.91
CA GLY A 92 10.70 10.63 -10.76
C GLY A 92 9.38 9.95 -11.08
N ALA A 93 8.30 10.73 -10.99
CA ALA A 93 6.92 10.27 -11.11
C ALA A 93 6.26 10.61 -12.45
N SER A 94 7.01 11.06 -13.46
CA SER A 94 6.44 11.58 -14.71
C SER A 94 5.76 10.50 -15.55
N ASP A 95 6.32 9.30 -15.58
CA ASP A 95 5.91 8.25 -16.52
C ASP A 95 4.83 7.30 -15.98
N HIS A 96 4.48 7.44 -14.70
CA HIS A 96 3.53 6.56 -14.01
C HIS A 96 2.52 7.38 -13.23
N ASP A 97 1.36 6.80 -12.96
CA ASP A 97 0.27 7.44 -12.22
C ASP A 97 0.16 6.93 -10.80
N CYS A 98 0.70 5.74 -10.50
CA CYS A 98 0.68 5.13 -9.18
C CYS A 98 2.01 4.43 -8.90
N LEU A 99 2.44 4.46 -7.64
CA LEU A 99 3.60 3.72 -7.13
C LEU A 99 3.13 2.68 -6.12
N VAL A 100 3.51 1.42 -6.31
CA VAL A 100 3.33 0.34 -5.34
C VAL A 100 4.70 -0.16 -4.92
N ILE A 101 4.91 -0.33 -3.61
CA ILE A 101 6.16 -0.83 -3.04
C ILE A 101 5.80 -2.01 -2.15
N LEU A 102 6.30 -3.18 -2.53
CA LEU A 102 6.01 -4.43 -1.83
C LEU A 102 6.83 -4.57 -0.54
N GLY A 103 6.52 -5.63 0.20
CA GLY A 103 7.39 -6.15 1.23
C GLY A 103 8.73 -6.58 0.65
N SER A 104 9.58 -7.06 1.54
CA SER A 104 10.78 -7.80 1.17
C SER A 104 11.32 -8.40 2.44
N PRO A 105 12.06 -9.50 2.35
CA PRO A 105 12.92 -9.92 3.44
C PRO A 105 14.01 -8.92 3.79
N LEU A 106 14.37 -8.01 2.87
CA LEU A 106 15.27 -6.92 3.16
C LEU A 106 14.66 -6.03 4.26
N GLY A 107 15.32 -5.90 5.41
CA GLY A 107 14.94 -4.92 6.42
C GLY A 107 15.52 -3.54 6.12
N VAL A 108 14.83 -2.44 6.49
CA VAL A 108 15.42 -1.08 6.43
C VAL A 108 16.73 -0.99 7.23
N LEU A 109 16.84 -1.80 8.29
CA LEU A 109 18.00 -1.84 9.15
C LEU A 109 19.19 -2.63 8.56
N THR A 110 18.98 -3.40 7.50
CA THR A 110 20.09 -4.11 6.81
C THR A 110 21.13 -3.15 6.22
N GLU A 111 20.77 -1.86 6.05
CA GLU A 111 21.71 -0.75 5.82
C GLU A 111 22.84 -0.65 6.85
N SER A 112 22.56 -1.03 8.10
CA SER A 112 23.43 -0.78 9.25
C SER A 112 24.33 -1.97 9.59
N SER A 113 23.93 -3.18 9.18
CA SER A 113 24.54 -4.44 9.64
C SER A 113 25.77 -4.87 8.83
N GLY A 114 26.07 -4.21 7.70
CA GLY A 114 27.20 -4.62 6.85
C GLY A 114 27.05 -6.04 6.27
N CYS A 115 25.80 -6.51 6.11
CA CYS A 115 25.54 -7.85 5.61
C CYS A 115 25.80 -7.90 4.10
N GLY A 116 27.03 -8.26 3.78
CA GLY A 116 27.54 -8.47 2.44
C GLY A 116 29.06 -8.53 2.54
N LYS A 117 29.64 -9.73 2.43
CA LYS A 117 31.09 -9.95 2.26
C LYS A 117 31.53 -9.45 0.88
N SER A 118 31.31 -8.17 0.58
CA SER A 118 31.95 -7.46 -0.51
C SER A 118 33.13 -6.70 0.08
N SER A 119 34.34 -6.97 -0.42
CA SER A 119 35.57 -6.30 0.03
C SER A 119 35.65 -4.80 -0.31
N ARG A 120 34.53 -4.16 -0.68
CA ARG A 120 34.43 -2.74 -0.99
C ARG A 120 33.73 -2.03 0.16
N SER A 121 34.44 -1.08 0.77
CA SER A 121 33.87 -0.11 1.71
C SER A 121 32.62 0.52 1.10
N PRO A 122 31.43 0.41 1.71
CA PRO A 122 30.22 1.02 1.17
C PRO A 122 30.33 2.53 1.36
N THR A 123 30.58 3.25 0.28
CA THR A 123 30.24 4.66 0.22
C THR A 123 28.73 4.75 0.02
N SER A 124 28.03 5.57 0.81
CA SER A 124 26.57 5.76 0.85
C SER A 124 25.88 6.11 -0.46
N ASP A 125 26.65 6.31 -1.53
CA ASP A 125 26.18 6.87 -2.80
C ASP A 125 26.12 5.83 -3.93
N ASP A 126 26.47 4.56 -3.67
CA ASP A 126 26.37 3.49 -4.67
C ASP A 126 24.91 3.00 -4.81
N PRO A 127 24.25 3.23 -5.96
CA PRO A 127 22.87 2.79 -6.19
C PRO A 127 22.72 1.25 -6.27
N GLN A 128 23.81 0.49 -6.36
CA GLN A 128 23.81 -0.98 -6.38
C GLN A 128 24.10 -1.57 -4.98
N THR A 129 23.58 -0.97 -3.93
CA THR A 129 23.70 -1.51 -2.55
C THR A 129 22.31 -1.57 -1.91
N PRO A 130 22.06 -2.39 -0.87
CA PRO A 130 20.79 -2.36 -0.15
C PRO A 130 20.42 -0.94 0.33
N ALA A 131 21.40 -0.20 0.85
CA ALA A 131 21.23 1.21 1.23
C ALA A 131 20.93 2.13 0.04
N GLY A 132 21.63 1.91 -1.09
CA GLY A 132 21.36 2.61 -2.35
C GLY A 132 19.96 2.35 -2.89
N LEU A 133 19.44 1.13 -2.76
CA LEU A 133 18.06 0.78 -3.14
C LEU A 133 17.06 1.51 -2.24
N VAL A 134 17.22 1.42 -0.92
CA VAL A 134 16.35 2.13 0.04
C VAL A 134 16.31 3.62 -0.27
N ALA A 135 17.47 4.25 -0.47
CA ALA A 135 17.56 5.66 -0.82
C ALA A 135 16.81 6.01 -2.13
N GLN A 136 16.91 5.16 -3.15
CA GLN A 136 16.18 5.34 -4.42
C GLN A 136 14.67 5.21 -4.22
N ILE A 137 14.20 4.23 -3.44
CA ILE A 137 12.77 4.04 -3.15
C ILE A 137 12.22 5.26 -2.41
N GLU A 138 12.94 5.79 -1.42
CA GLU A 138 12.50 6.99 -0.71
C GLU A 138 12.41 8.23 -1.61
N VAL A 139 13.36 8.40 -2.55
CA VAL A 139 13.30 9.48 -3.54
C VAL A 139 12.04 9.33 -4.39
N LEU A 140 11.71 8.12 -4.83
CA LEU A 140 10.49 7.83 -5.57
C LEU A 140 9.22 8.13 -4.77
N ILE A 141 9.12 7.66 -3.52
CA ILE A 141 7.99 7.93 -2.62
C ILE A 141 7.76 9.45 -2.52
N ARG A 142 8.81 10.21 -2.24
CA ARG A 142 8.72 11.67 -2.13
C ARG A 142 8.36 12.33 -3.46
N ALA A 143 8.85 11.82 -4.58
CA ALA A 143 8.55 12.34 -5.91
C ALA A 143 7.06 12.18 -6.26
N PHE A 144 6.49 10.97 -6.09
CA PHE A 144 5.06 10.71 -6.31
C PHE A 144 4.19 11.51 -5.35
N HIS A 145 4.53 11.52 -4.05
CA HIS A 145 3.79 12.29 -3.06
C HIS A 145 3.75 13.79 -3.39
N LYS A 146 4.89 14.38 -3.79
CA LYS A 146 5.01 15.80 -4.09
C LYS A 146 4.13 16.25 -5.27
N VAL A 147 3.98 15.41 -6.28
CA VAL A 147 3.08 15.71 -7.43
C VAL A 147 1.66 15.22 -7.18
N GLU A 148 1.36 14.81 -5.94
CA GLU A 148 0.12 14.17 -5.55
C GLU A 148 -0.20 13.03 -6.52
N LYS A 149 0.62 12.00 -6.61
CA LYS A 149 0.24 10.73 -7.24
C LYS A 149 0.16 9.65 -6.16
N PRO A 150 -0.79 8.71 -6.26
CA PRO A 150 -0.97 7.70 -5.24
C PRO A 150 0.29 6.84 -5.03
N VAL A 151 0.53 6.52 -3.77
CA VAL A 151 1.61 5.61 -3.33
C VAL A 151 0.99 4.58 -2.40
N LEU A 152 1.32 3.31 -2.58
CA LEU A 152 0.97 2.22 -1.68
C LEU A 152 2.25 1.51 -1.22
N GLY A 153 2.53 1.56 0.07
CA GLY A 153 3.61 0.80 0.69
C GLY A 153 3.07 -0.36 1.52
N ILE A 154 3.62 -1.56 1.33
CA ILE A 154 3.23 -2.79 2.06
C ILE A 154 4.45 -3.35 2.80
N CYS A 155 4.30 -3.69 4.08
CA CYS A 155 5.35 -4.21 4.95
C CYS A 155 6.64 -3.35 4.92
N LEU A 156 7.73 -3.80 4.29
CA LEU A 156 8.92 -2.96 4.04
C LEU A 156 8.54 -1.64 3.35
N GLY A 157 7.68 -1.68 2.34
CA GLY A 157 7.19 -0.48 1.67
C GLY A 157 6.53 0.51 2.63
N ALA A 158 5.78 0.04 3.64
CA ALA A 158 5.18 0.91 4.65
C ALA A 158 6.23 1.57 5.55
N GLN A 159 7.25 0.81 5.95
CA GLN A 159 8.40 1.33 6.70
C GLN A 159 9.16 2.40 5.91
N LEU A 160 9.36 2.19 4.61
CA LEU A 160 10.01 3.15 3.71
C LEU A 160 9.15 4.41 3.49
N VAL A 161 7.82 4.27 3.41
CA VAL A 161 6.92 5.43 3.41
C VAL A 161 7.06 6.21 4.71
N ALA A 162 7.08 5.56 5.87
CA ALA A 162 7.27 6.25 7.14
C ALA A 162 8.61 7.00 7.19
N ARG A 163 9.71 6.31 6.85
CA ARG A 163 11.06 6.87 6.84
C ARG A 163 11.21 8.05 5.87
N SER A 164 10.59 7.97 4.70
CA SER A 164 10.58 9.05 3.69
C SER A 164 10.06 10.39 4.21
N PHE A 165 9.23 10.38 5.26
CA PHE A 165 8.62 11.57 5.87
C PHE A 165 9.09 11.81 7.31
N GLY A 166 10.22 11.22 7.71
CA GLY A 166 10.86 11.45 9.01
C GLY A 166 10.38 10.54 10.15
N GLY A 167 9.57 9.51 9.84
CA GLY A 167 9.37 8.39 10.74
C GLY A 167 10.66 7.59 10.95
N LYS A 168 10.77 6.89 12.08
CA LYS A 168 11.89 6.00 12.39
C LYS A 168 11.44 4.56 12.24
N VAL A 169 12.30 3.71 11.68
CA VAL A 169 12.09 2.25 11.60
C VAL A 169 12.97 1.59 12.65
N PHE A 170 12.43 0.63 13.38
CA PHE A 170 13.12 -0.07 14.47
C PHE A 170 12.54 -1.47 14.67
N LYS A 171 13.32 -2.36 15.29
CA LYS A 171 12.86 -3.70 15.68
C LYS A 171 11.73 -3.59 16.70
N LEU A 172 10.71 -4.44 16.58
CA LEU A 172 9.78 -4.65 17.67
C LEU A 172 10.55 -5.09 18.93
N PRO A 173 10.13 -4.65 20.13
CA PRO A 173 10.69 -5.16 21.37
C PRO A 173 10.66 -6.69 21.41
N SER A 174 11.78 -7.31 21.78
CA SER A 174 11.90 -8.77 21.88
C SER A 174 11.27 -9.28 23.17
N ASP A 175 9.95 -9.12 23.31
CA ASP A 175 9.17 -9.58 24.45
C ASP A 175 7.83 -10.22 24.02
N PRO A 176 7.14 -10.96 24.91
CA PRO A 176 5.86 -11.59 24.59
C PRO A 176 4.71 -10.61 24.29
N GLU A 177 4.78 -9.35 24.75
CA GLU A 177 3.72 -8.35 24.52
C GLU A 177 3.74 -7.83 23.09
N HIS A 178 4.89 -7.93 22.40
CA HIS A 178 5.08 -7.57 21.00
C HIS A 178 5.23 -8.79 20.07
N THR A 179 4.79 -9.95 20.55
CA THR A 179 4.83 -11.20 19.77
C THR A 179 3.42 -11.70 19.51
N ALA A 180 3.07 -11.87 18.23
CA ALA A 180 1.78 -12.39 17.81
C ALA A 180 1.96 -13.60 16.89
N MET A 181 1.63 -14.79 17.40
CA MET A 181 1.64 -16.04 16.64
C MET A 181 0.21 -16.57 16.42
N PRO A 182 -0.06 -17.31 15.33
CA PRO A 182 -1.40 -17.85 15.09
C PRO A 182 -1.79 -18.91 16.13
N VAL A 183 -0.81 -19.57 16.74
CA VAL A 183 -0.99 -20.60 17.76
C VAL A 183 0.02 -20.40 18.89
N LYS A 184 -0.31 -20.90 20.08
CA LYS A 184 0.64 -20.99 21.19
C LYS A 184 1.54 -22.20 20.98
N LEU A 185 2.75 -21.97 20.48
CA LEU A 185 3.76 -23.02 20.29
C LEU A 185 4.22 -23.59 21.63
N THR A 186 4.66 -24.86 21.60
CA THR A 186 5.19 -25.53 22.79
C THR A 186 6.59 -25.01 23.16
N SER A 187 7.07 -25.38 24.35
CA SER A 187 8.44 -25.04 24.77
C SER A 187 9.54 -25.72 23.94
N GLN A 188 9.18 -26.67 23.07
CA GLN A 188 10.12 -27.30 22.14
C GLN A 188 10.48 -26.36 20.98
N ASP A 189 9.54 -25.51 20.55
CA ASP A 189 9.71 -24.56 19.46
C ASP A 189 9.26 -23.15 19.90
N PRO A 190 9.97 -22.51 20.85
CA PRO A 190 9.60 -21.17 21.29
C PRO A 190 9.65 -20.19 20.09
N PRO A 191 8.61 -19.37 19.85
CA PRO A 191 8.63 -18.43 18.75
C PRO A 191 9.69 -17.36 18.99
N PRO A 192 10.28 -16.79 17.92
CA PRO A 192 11.10 -15.59 18.05
C PRO A 192 10.27 -14.46 18.65
N LEU A 193 10.82 -13.79 19.67
CA LEU A 193 10.15 -12.66 20.31
C LEU A 193 10.26 -11.40 19.45
N GLY A 194 9.24 -10.54 19.50
CA GLY A 194 9.16 -9.31 18.71
C GLY A 194 8.79 -9.59 17.25
N VAL A 195 7.84 -10.49 17.02
CA VAL A 195 7.41 -10.92 15.69
C VAL A 195 5.88 -10.99 15.64
N GLU A 196 5.27 -10.43 14.60
CA GLU A 196 3.91 -10.79 14.21
C GLU A 196 3.96 -11.71 12.99
N PHE A 197 3.39 -12.91 13.14
CA PHE A 197 3.26 -13.89 12.07
C PHE A 197 1.83 -14.45 12.01
N GLY A 198 1.32 -14.69 10.81
CA GLY A 198 0.02 -15.31 10.57
C GLY A 198 -1.13 -14.31 10.45
N TRP A 199 -2.37 -14.81 10.43
CA TRP A 199 -3.56 -13.99 10.21
C TRP A 199 -4.14 -13.44 11.50
N HIS A 200 -4.22 -12.11 11.58
CA HIS A 200 -4.57 -11.44 12.82
C HIS A 200 -5.55 -10.28 12.64
N PRO A 201 -6.41 -10.02 13.65
CA PRO A 201 -7.38 -8.93 13.60
C PRO A 201 -6.71 -7.55 13.70
N GLN A 202 -7.22 -6.62 12.89
CA GLN A 202 -6.86 -5.21 12.87
C GLN A 202 -7.97 -4.37 13.50
N GLU A 203 -7.58 -3.40 14.32
CA GLU A 203 -8.49 -2.37 14.80
C GLU A 203 -8.39 -1.16 13.86
N PHE A 204 -9.44 -0.89 13.09
CA PHE A 204 -9.52 0.32 12.28
C PHE A 204 -10.06 1.49 13.12
N LEU A 205 -9.39 2.63 13.01
CA LEU A 205 -9.74 3.84 13.74
C LEU A 205 -10.86 4.62 13.01
N PRO A 206 -11.59 5.54 13.67
CA PRO A 206 -12.65 6.33 13.04
C PRO A 206 -12.21 7.10 11.79
N GLU A 207 -10.95 7.53 11.74
CA GLU A 207 -10.33 8.17 10.59
C GLU A 207 -10.37 7.29 9.33
N ALA A 208 -10.28 5.96 9.50
CA ALA A 208 -10.34 5.02 8.38
C ALA A 208 -11.73 4.87 7.77
N GLU A 209 -12.80 5.04 8.56
CA GLU A 209 -14.18 4.90 8.06
C GLU A 209 -14.54 6.02 7.07
N THR A 210 -14.00 7.22 7.32
CA THR A 210 -14.22 8.43 6.52
C THR A 210 -13.14 8.65 5.46
N ASP A 211 -12.12 7.79 5.44
CA ASP A 211 -11.03 7.86 4.48
C ASP A 211 -11.53 7.60 3.04
N PRO A 212 -11.08 8.38 2.04
CA PRO A 212 -11.61 8.28 0.67
C PRO A 212 -11.30 6.95 -0.02
N VAL A 213 -10.25 6.23 0.39
CA VAL A 213 -9.87 4.94 -0.22
C VAL A 213 -10.14 3.80 0.76
N VAL A 214 -9.74 3.95 2.02
CA VAL A 214 -9.89 2.88 3.03
C VAL A 214 -11.33 2.74 3.52
N GLY A 215 -12.10 3.83 3.60
CA GLY A 215 -13.51 3.78 4.02
C GLY A 215 -14.37 2.91 3.09
N PRO A 216 -14.33 3.10 1.76
CA PRO A 216 -14.96 2.18 0.81
C PRO A 216 -14.46 0.74 0.94
N ALA A 217 -13.15 0.53 1.14
CA ALA A 217 -12.58 -0.80 1.31
C ALA A 217 -13.13 -1.52 2.54
N LEU A 218 -13.28 -0.81 3.68
CA LEU A 218 -13.91 -1.35 4.88
C LEU A 218 -15.37 -1.74 4.66
N ARG A 219 -16.13 -0.96 3.87
CA ARG A 219 -17.51 -1.33 3.54
C ARG A 219 -17.59 -2.59 2.67
N GLU A 220 -16.67 -2.78 1.72
CA GLU A 220 -16.60 -4.01 0.93
C GLU A 220 -16.14 -5.23 1.72
N TRP A 221 -15.28 -5.01 2.72
CA TRP A 221 -14.95 -6.03 3.70
C TRP A 221 -16.22 -6.47 4.47
N GLN A 222 -17.04 -5.51 4.92
CA GLN A 222 -18.28 -5.73 5.66
C GLN A 222 -19.42 -6.31 4.81
N SER A 223 -19.47 -6.06 3.50
CA SER A 223 -20.61 -6.39 2.63
C SER A 223 -20.93 -7.89 2.56
N GLY A 224 -19.93 -8.75 2.81
CA GLY A 224 -20.12 -10.21 2.90
C GLY A 224 -20.55 -10.74 4.26
N LEU A 225 -20.91 -9.88 5.22
CA LEU A 225 -21.32 -10.28 6.58
C LEU A 225 -22.85 -10.33 6.79
N LEU A 226 -23.66 -10.23 5.72
CA LEU A 226 -25.11 -10.04 5.87
C LEU A 226 -25.89 -11.32 6.26
N SER A 227 -26.63 -11.20 7.38
CA SER A 227 -27.83 -11.96 7.81
C SER A 227 -27.65 -13.36 8.44
N GLY A 228 -26.91 -13.46 9.54
CA GLY A 228 -26.89 -14.66 10.40
C GLY A 228 -27.14 -14.35 11.87
N SER A 229 -28.38 -14.54 12.32
CA SER A 229 -28.93 -14.43 13.69
C SER A 229 -29.15 -13.01 14.27
N PRO A 230 -30.40 -12.68 14.67
CA PRO A 230 -30.68 -11.51 15.50
C PRO A 230 -30.06 -11.75 16.88
N GLY A 231 -28.90 -11.16 17.13
CA GLY A 231 -28.23 -11.27 18.44
C GLY A 231 -26.72 -11.00 18.47
N SER A 232 -26.02 -10.96 17.33
CA SER A 232 -24.58 -10.62 17.34
C SER A 232 -24.38 -9.10 17.21
N CYS A 233 -23.94 -8.48 18.29
CA CYS A 233 -23.49 -7.10 18.32
C CYS A 233 -22.12 -6.99 17.61
N SER A 234 -22.06 -6.22 16.53
CA SER A 234 -20.89 -5.87 15.72
C SER A 234 -20.25 -7.00 14.89
N PRO A 235 -19.81 -6.71 13.65
CA PRO A 235 -19.00 -7.65 12.86
C PRO A 235 -17.66 -7.93 13.56
N PRO A 236 -17.04 -9.11 13.34
CA PRO A 236 -15.69 -9.36 13.85
C PRO A 236 -14.70 -8.32 13.28
N PRO A 237 -13.55 -8.08 13.93
CA PRO A 237 -12.53 -7.22 13.35
C PRO A 237 -11.95 -7.81 12.05
N PRO A 238 -11.59 -6.99 11.05
CA PRO A 238 -10.91 -7.45 9.83
C PRO A 238 -9.59 -8.16 10.15
N LYS A 239 -9.36 -9.35 9.58
CA LYS A 239 -8.09 -10.07 9.71
C LYS A 239 -7.24 -9.91 8.43
N PHE A 240 -5.95 -9.74 8.61
CA PHE A 240 -4.95 -9.69 7.53
C PHE A 240 -3.70 -10.49 7.90
N ALA A 241 -2.93 -10.90 6.89
CA ALA A 241 -1.69 -11.63 7.08
C ALA A 241 -0.59 -10.71 7.64
N GLN A 242 0.21 -11.25 8.56
CA GLN A 242 1.37 -10.60 9.16
C GLN A 242 2.60 -11.46 8.92
N TRP A 243 3.71 -10.79 8.59
CA TRP A 243 5.04 -11.39 8.70
C TRP A 243 6.09 -10.27 8.85
N HIS A 244 6.31 -9.82 10.08
CA HIS A 244 7.30 -8.76 10.33
C HIS A 244 7.88 -8.82 11.75
N SER A 245 9.12 -8.33 11.89
CA SER A 245 9.79 -8.08 13.19
C SER A 245 10.18 -6.62 13.39
N ASP A 246 9.93 -5.79 12.39
CA ASP A 246 10.29 -4.38 12.37
C ASP A 246 8.98 -3.58 12.36
N THR A 247 9.03 -2.38 12.89
CA THR A 247 7.92 -1.44 12.93
C THR A 247 8.43 -0.01 12.74
N PHE A 248 7.53 0.96 12.73
CA PHE A 248 7.86 2.36 12.53
C PHE A 248 7.10 3.30 13.45
N SER A 249 7.67 4.48 13.66
CA SER A 249 6.93 5.61 14.25
C SER A 249 6.17 6.35 13.16
N PHE A 250 4.92 6.76 13.43
CA PHE A 250 4.17 7.58 12.50
C PHE A 250 4.89 8.91 12.19
N PRO A 251 5.03 9.28 10.91
CA PRO A 251 5.53 10.60 10.51
C PRO A 251 4.62 11.72 11.01
N LYS A 252 5.17 12.93 11.17
CA LYS A 252 4.35 14.11 11.48
C LYS A 252 3.35 14.35 10.35
N GLY A 253 2.06 14.44 10.70
CA GLY A 253 0.98 14.67 9.74
C GLY A 253 0.41 13.39 9.11
N ALA A 254 0.88 12.22 9.53
CA ALA A 254 0.22 10.96 9.18
C ALA A 254 -1.15 10.85 9.87
N VAL A 255 -2.13 10.36 9.13
CA VAL A 255 -3.44 9.95 9.64
C VAL A 255 -3.37 8.47 9.90
N GLN A 256 -3.38 8.06 11.17
CA GLN A 256 -3.41 6.64 11.53
C GLN A 256 -4.76 6.05 11.14
N LEU A 257 -4.73 4.87 10.51
CA LEU A 257 -5.92 4.20 9.97
C LEU A 257 -6.21 2.91 10.71
N SER A 258 -5.19 2.20 11.18
CA SER A 258 -5.38 1.01 12.01
C SER A 258 -4.27 0.83 13.04
N SER A 259 -4.57 0.00 14.03
CA SER A 259 -3.68 -0.37 15.13
C SER A 259 -3.89 -1.82 15.56
N ARG A 260 -2.91 -2.34 16.30
CA ARG A 260 -3.02 -3.57 17.08
C ARG A 260 -2.26 -3.45 18.41
N PRO A 261 -2.60 -4.26 19.43
CA PRO A 261 -1.90 -4.20 20.72
C PRO A 261 -0.41 -4.51 20.64
N THR A 262 -0.02 -5.53 19.87
CA THR A 262 1.35 -6.06 19.73
C THR A 262 2.25 -5.17 18.86
N CYS A 263 1.64 -4.39 17.97
CA CYS A 263 2.31 -3.40 17.14
C CYS A 263 1.29 -2.29 16.81
N PRO A 264 1.30 -1.14 17.52
CA PRO A 264 0.32 -0.08 17.29
C PRO A 264 0.40 0.57 15.91
N ALA A 265 1.58 0.54 15.27
CA ALA A 265 1.80 1.14 13.95
C ALA A 265 1.47 0.15 12.82
N GLN A 266 0.18 0.04 12.47
CA GLN A 266 -0.29 -0.92 11.45
C GLN A 266 -0.59 -0.27 10.10
N ALA A 267 -1.36 0.81 10.07
CA ALA A 267 -1.62 1.52 8.81
C ALA A 267 -1.77 3.02 9.00
N PHE A 268 -1.37 3.78 7.98
CA PHE A 268 -1.60 5.22 7.93
C PHE A 268 -1.71 5.75 6.49
N ARG A 269 -2.31 6.94 6.37
CA ARG A 269 -2.21 7.78 5.18
C ARG A 269 -1.36 9.01 5.45
N MET A 270 -0.48 9.33 4.52
CA MET A 270 0.26 10.59 4.43
C MET A 270 -0.31 11.46 3.30
N GLY A 271 -0.61 12.72 3.59
CA GLY A 271 -1.21 13.65 2.63
C GLY A 271 -2.53 13.13 2.04
N ARG A 272 -2.76 13.39 0.74
CA ARG A 272 -4.02 13.03 0.07
C ARG A 272 -4.13 11.55 -0.29
N ARG A 273 -3.02 10.91 -0.71
CA ARG A 273 -3.08 9.59 -1.38
C ARG A 273 -1.84 8.71 -1.25
N THR A 274 -1.04 8.90 -0.19
CA THR A 274 0.08 7.98 0.12
C THR A 274 -0.36 7.09 1.28
N TYR A 275 -0.52 5.80 1.04
CA TYR A 275 -0.99 4.82 2.02
C TYR A 275 0.12 3.82 2.36
N ALA A 276 0.15 3.38 3.60
CA ALA A 276 1.12 2.45 4.13
C ALA A 276 0.43 1.43 5.03
N PHE A 277 0.72 0.14 4.80
CA PHE A 277 0.20 -1.00 5.56
C PHE A 277 1.37 -1.87 6.01
N GLN A 278 1.60 -1.99 7.31
CA GLN A 278 2.62 -2.87 7.89
C GLN A 278 2.30 -4.35 7.66
N TYR A 279 1.01 -4.67 7.65
CA TYR A 279 0.49 -5.99 7.32
C TYR A 279 0.31 -6.17 5.82
N HIS A 280 0.12 -7.41 5.41
CA HIS A 280 0.00 -7.80 4.01
C HIS A 280 -1.47 -7.89 3.59
N ILE A 281 -1.85 -6.99 2.69
CA ILE A 281 -3.19 -6.89 2.11
C ILE A 281 -3.30 -7.70 0.81
N GLU A 282 -2.17 -8.01 0.21
CA GLU A 282 -2.01 -8.70 -1.07
C GLU A 282 -2.10 -10.23 -0.98
N VAL A 283 -1.98 -10.79 0.22
CA VAL A 283 -1.91 -12.24 0.44
C VAL A 283 -3.25 -12.91 0.20
N ASP A 284 -3.29 -13.83 -0.77
CA ASP A 284 -4.43 -14.71 -1.03
C ASP A 284 -4.32 -16.07 -0.30
N GLU A 285 -5.22 -16.99 -0.60
CA GLU A 285 -5.27 -18.31 0.04
C GLU A 285 -4.04 -19.17 -0.27
N GLU A 286 -3.53 -19.12 -1.50
CA GLU A 286 -2.37 -19.90 -1.93
C GLU A 286 -1.12 -19.36 -1.24
N MET A 287 -0.89 -18.05 -1.34
CA MET A 287 0.21 -17.36 -0.66
C MET A 287 0.18 -17.61 0.85
N SER A 288 -1.00 -17.59 1.47
CA SER A 288 -1.12 -17.85 2.90
C SER A 288 -0.63 -19.25 3.29
N ARG A 289 -0.93 -20.27 2.47
CA ARG A 289 -0.49 -21.65 2.72
C ARG A 289 1.01 -21.77 2.55
N ASP A 290 1.55 -21.14 1.51
CA ASP A 290 2.98 -21.13 1.23
C ASP A 290 3.75 -20.47 2.35
N TRP A 291 3.27 -19.33 2.86
CA TRP A 291 3.91 -18.63 3.97
C TRP A 291 3.98 -19.45 5.25
N VAL A 292 2.91 -20.18 5.57
CA VAL A 292 2.93 -21.12 6.70
C VAL A 292 3.95 -22.22 6.45
N ASN A 293 4.09 -22.74 5.23
CA ASN A 293 5.11 -23.75 4.92
C ASN A 293 6.52 -23.17 5.06
N SER A 294 6.81 -22.02 4.46
CA SER A 294 8.11 -21.35 4.55
C SER A 294 8.50 -21.07 6.00
N TYR A 295 7.57 -20.53 6.82
CA TYR A 295 7.83 -20.32 8.24
C TYR A 295 8.19 -21.62 8.98
N LEU A 296 7.46 -22.71 8.72
CA LEU A 296 7.72 -24.00 9.35
C LEU A 296 9.04 -24.62 8.90
N GLU A 297 9.49 -24.33 7.69
CA GLU A 297 10.75 -24.80 7.12
C GLU A 297 11.95 -23.95 7.56
N GLY A 298 11.70 -22.82 8.24
CA GLY A 298 12.73 -21.84 8.58
C GLY A 298 13.26 -21.10 7.35
N ASP A 299 12.49 -21.11 6.26
CA ASP A 299 12.72 -20.31 5.07
C ASP A 299 12.25 -18.89 5.37
N ASP A 300 13.04 -18.22 6.21
CA ASP A 300 13.06 -16.77 6.29
C ASP A 300 14.19 -16.30 5.40
N SER A 301 13.94 -15.24 4.64
CA SER A 301 14.90 -14.85 3.62
C SER A 301 16.08 -14.07 4.17
N TYR A 302 16.32 -13.97 5.50
CA TYR A 302 17.63 -13.56 6.04
C TYR A 302 17.93 -14.10 7.45
N THR A 303 18.78 -15.13 7.42
CA THR A 303 19.76 -15.74 8.35
C THR A 303 20.35 -14.98 9.56
N GLU A 304 19.81 -13.84 10.01
CA GLU A 304 20.29 -13.13 11.21
C GLU A 304 19.19 -12.84 12.24
N ARG A 305 18.20 -13.74 12.39
CA ARG A 305 17.63 -13.94 13.72
C ARG A 305 18.55 -14.88 14.48
N ASP A 306 19.40 -14.33 15.35
CA ASP A 306 20.09 -15.13 16.36
C ASP A 306 19.05 -16.06 17.03
N ASN A 307 19.16 -17.37 16.78
CA ASN A 307 18.34 -18.45 17.35
C ASN A 307 16.94 -18.72 16.74
N TRP A 308 16.68 -18.44 15.46
CA TRP A 308 15.49 -19.03 14.80
C TRP A 308 15.83 -20.39 14.16
N GLU A 309 15.21 -21.45 14.67
CA GLU A 309 15.24 -22.79 14.08
C GLU A 309 13.89 -23.15 13.43
N PRO A 310 13.87 -23.98 12.37
CA PRO A 310 12.64 -24.54 11.84
C PRO A 310 11.81 -25.21 12.94
N VAL A 311 10.48 -25.06 12.90
CA VAL A 311 9.58 -25.66 13.90
C VAL A 311 9.74 -27.18 13.84
N SER A 312 10.24 -27.81 14.90
CA SER A 312 10.59 -29.24 14.89
C SER A 312 9.42 -30.15 15.29
N SER A 313 8.55 -29.67 16.16
CA SER A 313 7.40 -30.39 16.68
C SER A 313 6.34 -30.61 15.62
N GLN A 314 6.02 -31.88 15.36
CA GLN A 314 4.94 -32.26 14.45
C GLN A 314 3.58 -31.71 14.91
N ASN A 315 3.37 -31.59 16.23
CA ASN A 315 2.13 -31.05 16.79
C ASN A 315 2.01 -29.55 16.50
N ASP A 316 3.10 -28.79 16.67
CA ASP A 316 3.10 -27.35 16.39
C ASP A 316 2.95 -27.08 14.89
N ARG A 317 3.65 -27.86 14.04
CA ARG A 317 3.45 -27.84 12.58
C ARG A 317 1.99 -28.07 12.19
N GLN A 318 1.34 -29.09 12.77
CA GLN A 318 -0.07 -29.40 12.50
C GLN A 318 -1.00 -28.29 13.01
N ALA A 319 -0.73 -27.73 14.20
CA ALA A 319 -1.52 -26.65 14.77
C ALA A 319 -1.47 -25.39 13.91
N MET A 320 -0.29 -24.99 13.40
CA MET A 320 -0.15 -23.84 12.51
C MET A 320 -0.91 -24.03 11.19
N LYS A 321 -0.81 -25.21 10.57
CA LYS A 321 -1.56 -25.52 9.34
C LYS A 321 -3.08 -25.54 9.59
N ALA A 322 -3.52 -26.14 10.69
CA ALA A 322 -4.93 -26.18 11.06
C ALA A 322 -5.52 -24.79 11.33
N GLN A 323 -4.75 -23.89 11.96
CA GLN A 323 -5.18 -22.52 12.17
C GLN A 323 -5.34 -21.77 10.84
N MET A 324 -4.44 -22.01 9.88
CA MET A 324 -4.57 -21.44 8.53
C MET A 324 -5.82 -21.96 7.81
N ASP A 325 -6.10 -23.27 7.91
CA ASP A 325 -7.33 -23.85 7.36
C ASP A 325 -8.59 -23.24 7.99
N GLU A 326 -8.57 -22.96 9.30
CA GLU A 326 -9.67 -22.28 9.99
C GLU A 326 -9.89 -20.85 9.47
N VAL A 327 -8.81 -20.07 9.28
CA VAL A 327 -8.85 -18.71 8.72
C VAL A 327 -9.48 -18.69 7.31
N ILE A 328 -9.14 -19.67 6.49
CA ILE A 328 -9.73 -19.84 5.16
C ILE A 328 -11.21 -20.22 5.28
N ALA A 329 -11.52 -21.21 6.13
CA ALA A 329 -12.88 -21.72 6.30
C ALA A 329 -13.85 -20.67 6.88
N GLU A 330 -13.39 -19.79 7.77
CA GLU A 330 -14.22 -18.71 8.34
C GLU A 330 -14.43 -17.53 7.38
N GLY A 331 -13.86 -17.57 6.17
CA GLY A 331 -14.05 -16.54 5.15
C GLY A 331 -13.13 -15.32 5.28
N SER A 332 -12.08 -15.37 6.12
CA SER A 332 -11.26 -14.19 6.42
C SER A 332 -10.41 -13.76 5.23
N VAL A 333 -9.84 -14.70 4.49
CA VAL A 333 -9.04 -14.40 3.29
C VAL A 333 -9.89 -13.76 2.20
N GLN A 334 -11.09 -14.26 1.96
CA GLN A 334 -12.01 -13.73 0.94
C GLN A 334 -12.58 -12.36 1.33
N ARG A 335 -12.70 -12.08 2.64
CA ARG A 335 -13.02 -10.73 3.15
C ARG A 335 -11.86 -9.77 2.94
N ALA A 336 -10.62 -10.19 3.22
CA ALA A 336 -9.43 -9.40 2.95
C ALA A 336 -9.25 -9.14 1.43
N ASP A 337 -9.55 -10.12 0.58
CA ASP A 337 -9.56 -9.95 -0.88
C ASP A 337 -10.50 -8.80 -1.28
N ARG A 338 -11.76 -8.81 -0.84
CA ARG A 338 -12.71 -7.71 -1.13
C ARG A 338 -12.21 -6.35 -0.66
N PHE A 339 -11.61 -6.29 0.52
CA PHE A 339 -10.98 -5.07 1.03
C PHE A 339 -9.90 -4.58 0.06
N THR A 340 -8.94 -5.45 -0.28
CA THR A 340 -7.79 -5.11 -1.11
C THR A 340 -8.21 -4.74 -2.52
N ARG A 341 -9.17 -5.45 -3.10
CA ARG A 341 -9.77 -5.09 -4.40
C ARG A 341 -10.33 -3.68 -4.41
N SER A 342 -11.17 -3.37 -3.41
CA SER A 342 -11.78 -2.04 -3.29
C SER A 342 -10.73 -0.95 -3.07
N LEU A 343 -9.73 -1.21 -2.22
CA LEU A 343 -8.62 -0.31 -1.95
C LEU A 343 -7.80 -0.02 -3.21
N VAL A 344 -7.39 -1.05 -3.96
CA VAL A 344 -6.59 -0.88 -5.17
C VAL A 344 -7.40 -0.18 -6.27
N CYS A 345 -8.67 -0.52 -6.45
CA CYS A 345 -9.57 0.22 -7.34
C CYS A 345 -9.68 1.70 -6.96
N GLY A 346 -9.80 2.01 -5.67
CA GLY A 346 -9.82 3.38 -5.16
C GLY A 346 -8.51 4.13 -5.46
N LEU A 347 -7.36 3.48 -5.27
CA LEU A 347 -6.05 4.05 -5.64
C LEU A 347 -5.92 4.31 -7.14
N LEU A 348 -6.40 3.40 -7.99
CA LEU A 348 -6.38 3.60 -9.44
C LEU A 348 -7.30 4.75 -9.87
N ALA A 349 -8.45 4.91 -9.23
CA ALA A 349 -9.33 6.05 -9.44
C ALA A 349 -8.64 7.37 -9.05
N GLU A 350 -7.95 7.39 -7.91
CA GLU A 350 -7.12 8.53 -7.48
C GLU A 350 -5.97 8.83 -8.47
N ALA A 351 -5.39 7.80 -9.08
CA ALA A 351 -4.35 7.95 -10.09
C ALA A 351 -4.90 8.63 -11.36
N VAL A 352 -6.08 8.21 -11.82
CA VAL A 352 -6.78 8.84 -12.96
C VAL A 352 -7.13 10.30 -12.64
N ALA A 353 -7.64 10.57 -11.44
CA ALA A 353 -7.94 11.92 -10.99
C ALA A 353 -6.69 12.82 -10.96
N ALA A 354 -5.56 12.30 -10.42
CA ALA A 354 -4.28 13.01 -10.41
C ALA A 354 -3.83 13.43 -11.82
N ARG A 355 -3.94 12.50 -12.79
CA ARG A 355 -3.59 12.75 -14.19
C ARG A 355 -4.49 13.83 -14.82
N GLN A 356 -5.79 13.80 -14.53
CA GLN A 356 -6.74 14.82 -15.02
C GLN A 356 -6.42 16.21 -14.43
N GLU A 357 -6.23 16.31 -13.11
CA GLU A 357 -5.82 17.54 -12.43
C GLU A 357 -4.50 18.10 -13.01
N GLU A 358 -3.53 17.23 -13.31
CA GLU A 358 -2.27 17.62 -13.94
C GLU A 358 -2.47 18.17 -15.36
N GLY A 359 -3.30 17.51 -16.17
CA GLY A 359 -3.65 17.96 -17.52
C GLY A 359 -4.31 19.33 -17.53
N GLU A 360 -5.24 19.58 -16.60
CA GLU A 360 -5.88 20.88 -16.41
C GLU A 360 -4.88 21.97 -16.01
N ARG A 361 -4.01 21.68 -15.03
CA ARG A 361 -2.93 22.58 -14.62
C ARG A 361 -1.99 22.91 -15.78
N TRP A 362 -1.65 21.92 -16.61
CA TRP A 362 -0.80 22.12 -17.78
C TRP A 362 -1.49 22.99 -18.85
N ALA A 363 -2.77 22.72 -19.14
CA ALA A 363 -3.56 23.51 -20.07
C ALA A 363 -3.64 24.99 -19.63
N GLU A 364 -3.86 25.24 -18.34
CA GLU A 364 -3.90 26.59 -17.78
C GLU A 364 -2.53 27.30 -17.85
N ARG A 365 -1.43 26.62 -17.50
CA ARG A 365 -0.07 27.16 -17.66
C ARG A 365 0.22 27.53 -19.11
N ARG A 366 -0.19 26.67 -20.06
CA ARG A 366 0.00 26.92 -21.49
C ARG A 366 -0.81 28.12 -21.97
N LYS A 367 -2.07 28.27 -21.55
CA LYS A 367 -2.88 29.47 -21.84
C LYS A 367 -2.19 30.74 -21.34
N ARG A 368 -1.68 30.74 -20.10
CA ARG A 368 -0.95 31.89 -19.53
C ARG A 368 0.34 32.22 -20.28
N ALA A 369 1.11 31.21 -20.67
CA ALA A 369 2.34 31.39 -21.45
C ALA A 369 2.05 32.00 -22.83
N VAL A 370 1.00 31.53 -23.52
CA VAL A 370 0.55 32.09 -24.80
C VAL A 370 0.12 33.54 -24.62
N ALA A 371 -0.68 33.85 -23.60
CA ALA A 371 -1.13 35.21 -23.31
C ALA A 371 0.04 36.16 -22.99
N ALA A 372 1.00 35.73 -22.17
CA ALA A 372 2.21 36.50 -21.85
C ALA A 372 3.06 36.76 -23.10
N THR A 373 3.20 35.75 -23.98
CA THR A 373 3.92 35.89 -25.25
C THR A 373 3.22 36.89 -26.18
N ALA A 374 1.89 36.81 -26.31
CA ALA A 374 1.11 37.76 -27.10
C ALA A 374 1.24 39.20 -26.58
N ALA A 375 1.23 39.40 -25.25
CA ALA A 375 1.43 40.71 -24.64
C ALA A 375 2.84 41.29 -24.93
N LEU A 376 3.89 40.46 -24.84
CA LEU A 376 5.25 40.87 -25.19
C LEU A 376 5.38 41.27 -26.67
N VAL A 377 4.75 40.51 -27.57
CA VAL A 377 4.71 40.84 -29.01
C VAL A 377 3.97 42.17 -29.25
N ALA A 378 2.83 42.40 -28.60
CA ALA A 378 2.09 43.65 -28.72
C ALA A 378 2.89 44.86 -28.21
N LEU A 379 3.60 44.72 -27.08
CA LEU A 379 4.50 45.75 -26.55
C LEU A 379 5.65 46.06 -27.51
N ALA A 380 6.26 45.03 -28.10
CA ALA A 380 7.33 45.21 -29.09
C ALA A 380 6.83 45.94 -30.35
N ALA A 381 5.64 45.57 -30.85
CA ALA A 381 5.01 46.22 -31.99
C ALA A 381 4.68 47.71 -31.70
N ALA A 382 4.14 48.01 -30.52
CA ALA A 382 3.86 49.38 -30.09
C ALA A 382 5.15 50.22 -29.97
N ALA A 383 6.23 49.64 -29.42
CA ALA A 383 7.52 50.31 -29.34
C ALA A 383 8.12 50.61 -30.73
N LEU A 384 7.98 49.69 -31.69
CA LEU A 384 8.40 49.89 -33.08
C LEU A 384 7.57 50.99 -33.77
N ALA A 385 6.26 51.00 -33.58
CA ALA A 385 5.38 52.04 -34.12
C ALA A 385 5.72 53.42 -33.55
N ALA A 386 5.95 53.53 -32.24
CA ALA A 386 6.36 54.77 -31.59
C ALA A 386 7.72 55.27 -32.08
N ARG A 387 8.67 54.37 -32.35
CA ARG A 387 9.96 54.73 -32.96
C ARG A 387 9.79 55.29 -34.37
N ARG A 388 8.96 54.66 -35.20
CA ARG A 388 8.66 55.14 -36.55
C ARG A 388 7.96 56.49 -36.57
N TRP A 389 7.08 56.76 -35.63
CA TRP A 389 6.39 58.06 -35.53
C TRP A 389 7.31 59.21 -35.11
N ARG A 390 8.38 58.92 -34.36
CA ARG A 390 9.37 59.92 -33.94
C ARG A 390 10.42 60.24 -35.02
N GLN A 391 10.58 59.37 -36.01
CA GLN A 391 11.43 59.59 -37.19
C GLN A 391 10.63 60.34 -38.25
#